data_AF-A0A848WY38-F1
#
_entry.id   AF-A0A848WY38-F1
#
_cell.length_a   1.000
_cell.length_b   1.000
_cell.length_c   1.000
_cell.angle_alpha   90.00
_cell.angle_beta   90.00
_cell.angle_gamma   90.00
#
_symmetry.space_group_name_H-M   'P 1'
#
loop_
_entity.id
_entity.type
_entity.pdbx_description
1 polymer ?
#
loop_
_entity_poly.entity_id
_entity_poly.type
_entity_poly.pdbx_seq_one_letter_code
_entity_poly.pdbx_strand_id
1 'polypeptide(L)' 'MTNDNEFELLSAFLQSVEPEVSGHSAGPVSDKEKSLISQFAKGELGDEETRATIVSTLLENERALQMLVDEASK' A
#
# COMPACT_ATOMS: atom_id res chain seq x y z
N MET A 1 16.23 -10.29 -12.75
CA MET A 1 15.30 -9.64 -13.70
C MET A 1 13.92 -10.17 -13.37
N THR A 2 13.35 -9.65 -12.29
CA THR A 2 12.05 -10.02 -11.71
C THR A 2 11.83 -8.96 -10.64
N ASN A 3 11.18 -7.86 -10.98
CA ASN A 3 10.68 -6.90 -10.00
C ASN A 3 9.62 -5.99 -10.61
N ASP A 4 9.86 -5.39 -11.78
CA ASP A 4 8.88 -4.45 -12.37
C ASP A 4 7.54 -5.11 -12.73
N ASN A 5 7.59 -6.31 -13.32
CA ASN A 5 6.39 -7.01 -13.81
C ASN A 5 5.43 -7.43 -12.67
N GLU A 6 5.93 -7.67 -11.45
CA GLU A 6 5.11 -8.15 -10.33
C GLU A 6 4.33 -7.01 -9.66
N PHE A 7 4.95 -5.83 -9.54
CA PHE A 7 4.26 -4.63 -9.05
C PHE A 7 3.24 -4.09 -10.06
N GLU A 8 3.55 -4.16 -11.36
CA GLU A 8 2.57 -3.81 -12.41
C GLU A 8 1.35 -4.74 -12.38
N LEU A 9 1.55 -6.05 -12.22
CA LEU A 9 0.47 -7.02 -12.06
C LEU A 9 -0.36 -6.76 -10.79
N LEU A 10 0.28 -6.42 -9.68
CA LEU A 10 -0.41 -6.09 -8.43
C LEU A 10 -1.21 -4.79 -8.59
N SER A 11 -0.65 -3.76 -9.22
CA SER A 11 -1.35 -2.49 -9.49
C SER A 11 -2.58 -2.70 -10.38
N ALA A 12 -2.43 -3.47 -11.47
CA ALA A 12 -3.52 -3.81 -12.37
C ALA A 12 -4.60 -4.65 -11.69
N PHE A 13 -4.21 -5.59 -10.81
CA PHE A 13 -5.15 -6.36 -10.01
C PHE A 13 -5.95 -5.46 -9.07
N LEU A 14 -5.28 -4.58 -8.32
CA LEU A 14 -5.96 -3.64 -7.41
C LEU A 14 -6.93 -2.72 -8.14
N GLN A 15 -6.55 -2.21 -9.32
CA GLN A 15 -7.46 -1.40 -10.16
C GLN A 15 -8.67 -2.20 -10.70
N SER A 16 -8.55 -3.52 -10.81
CA SER A 16 -9.61 -4.39 -11.32
C SER A 16 -10.56 -4.92 -10.25
N VAL A 17 -10.16 -4.86 -8.97
CA VAL A 17 -10.99 -5.29 -7.84
C VAL A 17 -11.89 -4.13 -7.46
N GLU A 18 -13.16 -4.18 -7.86
CA GLU A 18 -14.13 -3.17 -7.41
C GLU A 18 -14.29 -3.22 -5.87
N PRO A 19 -14.49 -2.06 -5.20
CA PRO A 19 -14.55 -1.97 -3.73
C PRO A 19 -15.60 -2.89 -3.09
N GLU A 20 -16.63 -3.28 -3.85
CA GLU A 20 -17.75 -4.10 -3.37
C GLU A 20 -17.40 -5.58 -3.15
N VAL A 21 -16.28 -6.08 -3.71
CA VAL A 21 -15.84 -7.49 -3.56
C VAL A 21 -14.61 -7.67 -2.66
N SER A 22 -13.86 -6.61 -2.36
CA SER A 22 -12.61 -6.71 -1.59
C SER A 22 -12.82 -6.72 -0.07
N GLY A 23 -13.96 -6.23 0.43
CA GLY A 23 -14.19 -6.06 1.87
C GLY A 23 -13.27 -5.03 2.55
N HIS A 24 -12.42 -4.33 1.78
CA HIS A 24 -11.52 -3.29 2.28
C HIS A 24 -12.21 -1.93 2.21
N SER A 25 -11.95 -1.07 3.20
CA SER A 25 -12.52 0.27 3.20
C SER A 25 -11.72 1.18 2.27
N ALA A 26 -12.36 1.78 1.27
CA ALA A 26 -11.76 2.83 0.43
C ALA A 26 -11.69 4.20 1.16
N GLY A 27 -11.38 4.16 2.47
CA GLY A 27 -11.33 5.32 3.35
C GLY A 27 -10.21 6.29 2.96
N PRO A 28 -10.36 7.59 3.25
CA PRO A 28 -9.28 8.55 3.04
C PRO A 28 -8.05 8.18 3.88
N VAL A 29 -6.87 8.23 3.27
CA VAL A 29 -5.58 8.04 3.96
C VAL A 29 -5.15 9.37 4.57
N SER A 30 -4.91 9.40 5.88
CA SER A 30 -4.45 10.60 6.60
C SER A 30 -3.01 10.96 6.22
N ASP A 31 -2.62 12.23 6.39
CA ASP A 31 -1.26 12.67 6.03
C ASP A 31 -0.17 11.97 6.86
N LYS A 32 -0.50 11.55 8.08
CA LYS A 32 0.38 10.72 8.91
C LYS A 32 0.60 9.35 8.27
N GLU A 33 -0.47 8.69 7.81
CA GLU A 33 -0.39 7.39 7.14
C GLU A 33 0.36 7.50 5.81
N LYS A 34 0.13 8.55 5.01
CA LYS A 34 0.88 8.79 3.76
C LYS A 34 2.39 8.86 4.00
N SER A 35 2.81 9.59 5.03
CA SER A 35 4.23 9.71 5.39
C SER A 35 4.82 8.35 5.81
N LEU A 36 4.07 7.55 6.57
CA LEU A 36 4.49 6.21 6.97
C LEU A 36 4.55 5.25 5.77
N ILE A 37 3.58 5.31 4.84
CA ILE A 37 3.57 4.49 3.63
C ILE A 37 4.79 4.81 2.75
N SER A 38 5.14 6.10 2.57
CA SER A 38 6.34 6.48 1.80
C SER A 38 7.63 5.98 2.46
N GLN A 39 7.75 6.09 3.79
CA GLN A 39 8.90 5.54 4.52
C GLN A 39 8.94 4.00 4.45
N PHE A 40 7.78 3.35 4.44
CA PHE A 40 7.68 1.89 4.33
C PHE A 40 8.14 1.43 2.95
N ALA A 41 7.69 2.11 1.88
CA ALA A 41 8.09 1.83 0.50
C ALA A 41 9.62 1.94 0.30
N LYS A 42 10.25 2.90 0.97
CA LYS A 42 11.71 3.13 0.92
C LYS A 42 12.52 2.22 1.84
N GLY A 43 11.87 1.39 2.67
CA GLY A 43 12.55 0.58 3.68
C GLY A 43 13.16 1.39 4.83
N GLU A 44 12.74 2.64 5.02
CA GLU A 44 13.27 3.58 6.04
C GLU A 44 12.54 3.47 7.38
N LEU A 45 11.47 2.67 7.45
CA LEU A 45 10.68 2.47 8.66
C LEU A 45 11.41 1.55 9.67
N GLY A 46 12.15 2.17 10.60
CA GLY A 46 13.03 1.47 11.53
C GLY A 46 12.35 0.73 12.68
N ASP A 47 11.12 1.11 13.05
CA ASP A 47 10.39 0.54 14.19
C ASP A 47 9.47 -0.62 13.77
N GLU A 48 9.58 -1.77 14.43
CA GLU A 48 8.85 -3.00 14.09
C GLU A 48 7.34 -2.89 14.40
N GLU A 49 6.99 -2.25 15.51
CA GLU A 49 5.59 -2.05 15.92
C GLU A 49 4.85 -1.13 14.94
N THR A 50 5.50 -0.04 14.54
CA THR A 50 4.99 0.89 13.53
C THR A 50 4.87 0.21 12.17
N ARG A 51 5.81 -0.68 11.84
CA ARG A 51 5.78 -1.47 10.60
C ARG A 51 4.60 -2.45 10.58
N ALA A 52 4.36 -3.18 11.66
CA ALA A 52 3.21 -4.07 11.75
C ALA A 52 1.88 -3.30 11.66
N THR A 53 1.81 -2.14 12.32
CA THR A 53 0.64 -1.26 12.28
C THR A 53 0.36 -0.78 10.85
N ILE A 54 1.37 -0.28 10.14
CA ILE A 54 1.18 0.22 8.78
C ILE A 54 0.82 -0.91 7.80
N VAL A 55 1.33 -2.13 8.01
CA VAL A 55 0.93 -3.31 7.24
C VAL A 55 -0.56 -3.62 7.42
N SER A 56 -1.10 -3.56 8.65
CA SER A 56 -2.55 -3.72 8.87
C SER A 56 -3.34 -2.65 8.11
N THR A 57 -2.92 -1.38 8.19
CA THR A 57 -3.56 -0.27 7.46
C THR A 57 -3.53 -0.48 5.95
N LEU A 58 -2.42 -0.96 5.39
CA LEU A 58 -2.28 -1.25 3.96
C LEU A 58 -3.21 -2.37 3.50
N LEU A 59 -3.37 -3.42 4.32
CA LEU A 59 -4.25 -4.55 3.98
C LEU A 59 -5.73 -4.19 4.11
N GLU A 60 -6.09 -3.33 5.06
CA GLU A 60 -7.48 -2.95 5.33
C GLU A 60 -7.98 -1.78 4.46
N ASN A 61 -7.06 -1.02 3.84
CA ASN A 61 -7.36 0.17 3.05
C ASN A 61 -6.74 0.09 1.66
N GLU A 62 -7.58 -0.10 0.65
CA GLU A 62 -7.20 -0.19 -0.76
C GLU A 62 -6.43 1.05 -1.25
N ARG A 63 -6.80 2.25 -0.81
CA ARG A 63 -6.10 3.49 -1.20
C ARG A 63 -4.70 3.55 -0.59
N ALA A 64 -4.53 3.03 0.61
CA ALA A 64 -3.21 2.92 1.23
C ALA A 64 -2.32 1.95 0.43
N LEU A 65 -2.89 0.82 0.02
CA LEU A 65 -2.19 -0.18 -0.80
C LEU A 65 -1.81 0.35 -2.18
N GLN A 66 -2.74 1.05 -2.86
CA GLN A 66 -2.47 1.72 -4.13
C GLN A 66 -1.30 2.70 -3.99
N MET A 67 -1.32 3.53 -2.94
CA MET A 67 -0.24 4.48 -2.67
C MET A 67 1.11 3.79 -2.43
N LEU A 68 1.14 2.66 -1.73
CA LEU A 68 2.36 1.89 -1.55
C LEU A 68 2.93 1.42 -2.87
N VAL A 69 2.09 0.83 -3.73
CA VAL A 69 2.52 0.34 -5.04
C VAL A 69 3.04 1.48 -5.91
N ASP A 70 2.37 2.63 -5.91
CA ASP A 70 2.81 3.82 -6.63
C ASP A 70 4.14 4.38 -6.10
N GLU A 71 4.37 4.37 -4.78
CA GLU A 71 5.64 4.81 -4.18
C GLU A 71 6.78 3.81 -4.45
N ALA A 72 6.51 2.50 -4.44
CA ALA A 72 7.50 1.45 -4.68
C ALA A 72 7.90 1.30 -6.15
N SER A 73 7.07 1.79 -7.07
CA SER A 73 7.32 1.76 -8.52
C SER A 73 8.08 2.99 -9.05
N LYS A 74 8.47 3.92 -8.17
CA LYS A 74 9.27 5.13 -8.50
C LYS A 74 10.76 4.90 -8.30
#